data_AF-A0A9W8FFJ9-F1
#
_entry.id   AF-A0A9W8FFJ9-F1
#
_cell.length_a   1.000
_cell.length_b   1.000
_cell.length_c   1.000
_cell.angle_alpha   90.00
_cell.angle_beta   90.00
_cell.angle_gamma   90.00
#
_symmetry.space_group_name_H-M   'P 1'
#
loop_
_entity.id
_entity.type
_entity.pdbx_description
1 polymer ?
#
loop_
_entity_poly.entity_id
_entity_poly.type
_entity_poly.pdbx_seq_one_letter_code
_entity_poly.pdbx_strand_id
1 'polypeptide(L)'
;MGAKPQETTTTTTQKLTVWQKALSRDEDWKKDELREVVFWLVEAFSAALGLSFGILGLHGLPCFIIFFASVVAVPSVYCSSFLGIDEQDYGGKMEILGDSVGAGAATFVLAWVGLYTVLYG
;
A
#
# COMPACT_ATOMS: atom_id res chain seq x y z
N MET A 1 -25.92 32.17 12.35
CA MET A 1 -25.72 30.93 11.58
C MET A 1 -25.24 31.31 10.20
N GLY A 2 -23.92 31.45 10.01
CA GLY A 2 -23.30 31.72 8.72
C GLY A 2 -22.46 30.52 8.33
N ALA A 3 -22.83 29.86 7.24
CA ALA A 3 -22.20 28.64 6.75
C ALA A 3 -20.70 28.85 6.45
N LYS A 4 -19.90 27.85 6.83
CA LYS A 4 -18.45 27.78 6.59
C LYS A 4 -18.20 27.64 5.07
N PRO A 5 -17.25 28.39 4.47
CA PRO A 5 -17.03 28.38 3.02
C PRO A 5 -16.43 27.06 2.52
N GLN A 6 -16.78 26.75 1.27
CA GLN A 6 -16.53 25.49 0.56
C GLN A 6 -15.06 25.21 0.25
N GLU A 7 -14.68 23.95 0.38
CA GLU A 7 -13.32 23.42 0.16
C GLU A 7 -13.38 22.16 -0.73
N THR A 8 -14.06 22.27 -1.88
CA THR A 8 -14.29 21.14 -2.79
C THR A 8 -14.11 21.60 -4.23
N THR A 9 -12.89 21.53 -4.79
CA THR A 9 -12.61 21.50 -6.26
C THR A 9 -11.11 21.37 -6.64
N THR A 10 -10.27 20.59 -5.94
CA THR A 10 -8.86 20.37 -6.37
C THR A 10 -8.29 18.96 -6.19
N THR A 11 -9.10 17.93 -5.89
CA THR A 11 -8.53 16.62 -5.48
C THR A 11 -8.38 15.60 -6.62
N THR A 12 -9.07 15.75 -7.76
CA THR A 12 -9.12 14.68 -8.78
C THR A 12 -8.02 14.78 -9.86
N THR A 13 -7.46 15.97 -10.12
CA THR A 13 -6.45 16.15 -11.19
C THR A 13 -5.02 15.81 -10.74
N GLN A 14 -4.72 15.82 -9.44
CA GLN A 14 -3.36 15.57 -8.92
C GLN A 14 -2.98 14.08 -8.90
N LYS A 15 -3.92 13.15 -8.66
CA LYS A 15 -3.60 11.72 -8.53
C LYS A 15 -2.89 11.14 -9.76
N LEU A 16 -3.28 11.55 -10.97
CA LEU A 16 -2.66 11.06 -12.20
C LEU A 16 -1.19 11.49 -12.32
N THR A 17 -0.84 12.68 -11.83
CA THR A 17 0.53 13.20 -11.82
C THR A 17 1.40 12.50 -10.77
N VAL A 18 0.86 12.18 -9.60
CA VAL A 18 1.62 11.51 -8.51
C VAL A 18 2.03 10.09 -8.92
N TRP A 19 1.15 9.32 -9.56
CA TRP A 19 1.49 7.99 -10.08
C TRP A 19 2.45 8.04 -11.27
N GLN A 20 2.34 9.06 -12.13
CA GLN A 20 3.33 9.30 -13.18
C GLN A 20 4.69 9.75 -12.62
N LYS A 21 4.70 10.51 -11.51
CA LYS A 21 5.89 10.83 -10.72
C LYS A 21 6.45 9.60 -10.02
N ALA A 22 5.62 8.71 -9.50
CA ALA A 22 6.07 7.44 -8.91
C ALA A 22 6.82 6.56 -9.90
N LEU A 23 6.49 6.69 -11.20
CA LEU A 23 7.19 6.02 -12.28
C LEU A 23 8.38 6.84 -12.83
N SER A 24 8.48 8.12 -12.50
CA SER A 24 9.54 9.05 -12.96
C SER A 24 10.54 9.35 -11.84
N ARG A 25 11.78 8.91 -12.05
CA ARG A 25 12.82 8.69 -11.03
C ARG A 25 13.45 9.96 -10.39
N ASP A 26 13.12 11.18 -10.81
CA ASP A 26 14.00 12.35 -10.60
C ASP A 26 13.24 13.64 -10.17
N GLU A 27 12.42 13.59 -9.11
CA GLU A 27 11.86 14.81 -8.52
C GLU A 27 11.85 14.76 -6.98
N ASP A 28 11.97 15.94 -6.37
CA ASP A 28 11.85 16.17 -4.93
C ASP A 28 10.48 15.65 -4.43
N TRP A 29 10.49 14.61 -3.59
CA TRP A 29 9.29 13.99 -3.07
C TRP A 29 8.78 14.76 -1.84
N LYS A 30 7.47 14.95 -1.71
CA LYS A 30 6.87 15.29 -0.41
C LYS A 30 6.54 14.01 0.35
N LYS A 31 6.70 14.07 1.69
CA LYS A 31 6.42 12.95 2.60
C LYS A 31 5.01 12.37 2.44
N ASP A 32 4.00 13.21 2.25
CA ASP A 32 2.61 12.78 2.08
C ASP A 32 2.36 12.05 0.75
N GLU A 33 2.98 12.50 -0.35
CA GLU A 33 2.85 11.87 -1.67
C GLU A 33 3.54 10.51 -1.70
N LEU A 34 4.73 10.43 -1.10
CA LEU A 34 5.45 9.16 -0.96
C LEU A 34 4.65 8.16 -0.13
N ARG A 35 4.03 8.60 0.99
CA ARG A 35 3.16 7.76 1.80
C ARG A 35 1.97 7.23 1.01
N GLU A 36 1.29 8.07 0.22
CA GLU A 36 0.15 7.63 -0.58
C GLU A 36 0.57 6.55 -1.59
N VAL A 37 1.68 6.74 -2.31
CA VAL A 37 2.16 5.78 -3.31
C VAL A 37 2.56 4.45 -2.66
N VAL A 38 3.36 4.49 -1.59
CA VAL A 38 3.81 3.29 -0.87
C VAL A 38 2.61 2.55 -0.27
N PHE A 39 1.65 3.28 0.30
CA PHE A 39 0.40 2.72 0.82
C PHE A 39 -0.34 1.95 -0.27
N TRP A 40 -0.60 2.58 -1.41
CA TRP A 40 -1.31 1.92 -2.51
C TRP A 40 -0.52 0.77 -3.12
N LEU A 41 0.81 0.83 -3.14
CA LEU A 41 1.66 -0.25 -3.63
C LEU A 41 1.50 -1.49 -2.74
N VAL A 42 1.66 -1.33 -1.42
CA VAL A 42 1.52 -2.43 -0.45
C VAL A 42 0.10 -2.96 -0.41
N GLU A 43 -0.91 -2.09 -0.48
CA GLU A 43 -2.32 -2.47 -0.50
C GLU A 43 -2.66 -3.29 -1.77
N ALA A 44 -2.21 -2.83 -2.94
CA ALA A 44 -2.41 -3.55 -4.19
C ALA A 44 -1.72 -4.93 -4.18
N PHE A 45 -0.49 -5.01 -3.68
CA PHE A 45 0.22 -6.29 -3.52
C PHE A 45 -0.47 -7.20 -2.50
N SER A 46 -0.96 -6.66 -1.39
CA SER A 46 -1.68 -7.40 -0.35
C SER A 46 -2.99 -7.99 -0.90
N ALA A 47 -3.75 -7.20 -1.65
CA ALA A 47 -4.95 -7.66 -2.35
C ALA A 47 -4.63 -8.77 -3.35
N ALA A 48 -3.58 -8.60 -4.18
CA ALA A 48 -3.18 -9.60 -5.17
C ALA A 48 -2.73 -10.92 -4.53
N LEU A 49 -1.96 -10.87 -3.44
CA LEU A 49 -1.54 -12.05 -2.68
C LEU A 49 -2.74 -12.73 -2.01
N GLY A 50 -3.65 -11.97 -1.38
CA GLY A 50 -4.86 -12.51 -0.78
C GLY A 50 -5.74 -13.25 -1.78
N LEU A 51 -5.88 -12.69 -2.99
CA LEU A 51 -6.59 -13.33 -4.09
C LEU A 51 -5.90 -14.63 -4.52
N SER A 52 -4.58 -14.58 -4.70
CA SER A 52 -3.77 -15.74 -5.13
C SER A 52 -3.87 -16.91 -4.13
N PHE A 53 -3.74 -16.63 -2.83
CA PHE A 53 -3.87 -17.65 -1.78
C PHE A 53 -5.31 -18.15 -1.60
N GLY A 54 -6.31 -17.30 -1.82
CA GLY A 54 -7.71 -17.69 -1.83
C GLY A 54 -8.03 -18.70 -2.92
N ILE A 55 -7.49 -18.52 -4.13
CA ILE A 55 -7.67 -19.47 -5.25
C ILE A 55 -6.97 -20.78 -4.95
N LEU A 56 -5.74 -20.72 -4.42
CA LEU A 56 -4.96 -21.92 -4.13
C LEU A 56 -5.47 -22.70 -2.90
N GLY A 57 -6.41 -22.13 -2.12
CA GLY A 57 -6.94 -22.76 -0.92
C GLY A 57 -5.89 -23.03 0.16
N LEU A 58 -4.77 -22.30 0.14
CA LEU A 58 -3.73 -22.50 1.15
C LEU A 58 -4.25 -22.04 2.51
N HIS A 59 -4.26 -22.97 3.47
CA HIS A 59 -4.63 -22.72 4.84
C HIS A 59 -3.40 -22.68 5.76
N GLY A 60 -3.40 -21.72 6.68
CA GLY A 60 -2.53 -21.72 7.85
C GLY A 60 -1.57 -20.54 7.96
N LEU A 61 -0.63 -20.69 8.89
CA LEU A 61 0.40 -19.72 9.24
C LEU A 61 1.32 -19.26 8.08
N PRO A 62 1.71 -20.09 7.07
CA PRO A 62 2.64 -19.63 6.03
C PRO A 62 2.09 -18.46 5.20
N CYS A 63 0.78 -18.35 5.02
CA CYS A 63 0.15 -17.22 4.32
C CYS A 63 0.43 -15.90 5.04
N PHE A 64 0.34 -15.89 6.37
CA PHE A 64 0.68 -14.72 7.19
C PHE A 64 2.16 -14.37 7.12
N ILE A 65 3.05 -15.36 7.10
CA ILE A 65 4.49 -15.12 6.97
C ILE A 65 4.80 -14.43 5.63
N ILE A 66 4.19 -14.89 4.54
CA ILE A 66 4.39 -14.29 3.20
C ILE A 66 3.80 -12.89 3.15
N PHE A 67 2.65 -12.66 3.79
CA PHE A 67 2.05 -11.34 3.90
C PHE A 67 2.98 -10.36 4.63
N PHE A 68 3.47 -10.72 5.83
CA PHE A 68 4.41 -9.89 6.59
C PHE A 68 5.71 -9.65 5.83
N ALA A 69 6.24 -10.68 5.16
CA ALA A 69 7.42 -10.55 4.31
C ALA A 69 7.18 -9.55 3.17
N SER A 70 6.01 -9.58 2.54
CA SER A 70 5.66 -8.68 1.43
C SER A 70 5.46 -7.24 1.89
N VAL A 71 4.81 -7.04 3.05
CA VAL A 71 4.64 -5.74 3.69
C VAL A 71 5.98 -5.05 3.98
N VAL A 72 7.03 -5.81 4.29
CA VAL A 72 8.39 -5.26 4.48
C VAL A 72 9.15 -5.18 3.16
N ALA A 73 9.04 -6.19 2.31
CA ALA A 73 9.82 -6.31 1.09
C ALA A 73 9.42 -5.29 0.03
N VAL A 74 8.12 -5.08 -0.22
CA VAL A 74 7.61 -4.13 -1.23
C VAL A 74 8.13 -2.70 -0.98
N PRO A 75 7.95 -2.10 0.20
CA PRO A 75 8.48 -0.77 0.47
C PRO A 75 10.01 -0.76 0.58
N SER A 76 10.64 -1.82 1.08
CA SER A 76 12.11 -1.91 1.12
C SER A 76 12.72 -1.92 -0.29
N VAL A 77 12.12 -2.66 -1.23
CA VAL A 77 12.55 -2.70 -2.63
C VAL A 77 12.24 -1.38 -3.32
N TYR A 78 11.09 -0.75 -3.02
CA TYR A 78 10.74 0.55 -3.56
C TYR A 78 11.73 1.64 -3.11
N CYS A 79 12.00 1.76 -1.81
CA CYS A 79 13.00 2.69 -1.27
C CYS A 79 14.40 2.43 -1.84
N SER A 80 14.82 1.15 -1.93
CA SER A 80 16.15 0.79 -2.43
C SER A 80 16.31 0.98 -3.94
N SER A 81 15.30 0.66 -4.75
CA SER A 81 15.37 0.76 -6.23
C SER A 81 15.04 2.15 -6.77
N PHE A 82 14.08 2.85 -6.17
CA PHE A 82 13.57 4.13 -6.69
C PHE A 82 14.16 5.34 -5.98
N LEU A 83 14.30 5.32 -4.65
CA LEU A 83 14.72 6.51 -3.91
C LEU A 83 16.24 6.63 -3.76
N GLY A 84 16.99 5.52 -3.71
CA GLY A 84 18.46 5.56 -3.63
C GLY A 84 19.03 6.33 -2.43
N ILE A 85 18.19 6.63 -1.43
CA ILE A 85 18.47 7.46 -0.25
C ILE A 85 18.25 6.60 1.00
N ASP A 86 19.16 6.72 1.96
CA ASP A 86 19.06 6.05 3.27
C ASP A 86 17.76 6.46 3.97
N GLU A 87 16.97 5.46 4.34
CA GLU A 87 15.57 5.53 4.80
C GLU A 87 15.33 6.31 6.10
N GLN A 88 16.34 7.04 6.58
CA GLN A 88 16.32 7.83 7.80
C GLN A 88 15.81 9.27 7.61
N ASP A 89 15.78 9.79 6.38
CA ASP A 89 15.40 11.20 6.17
C ASP A 89 13.88 11.44 6.24
N TYR A 90 13.06 10.39 6.04
CA TYR A 90 11.60 10.49 5.94
C TYR A 90 10.82 10.10 7.22
N GLY A 91 11.46 10.14 8.39
CA GLY A 91 10.82 9.82 9.66
C GLY A 91 10.74 8.32 9.99
N GLY A 92 11.47 7.50 9.24
CA GLY A 92 11.63 6.07 9.49
C GLY A 92 10.55 5.19 8.85
N LYS A 93 11.00 4.03 8.36
CA LYS A 93 10.19 3.00 7.67
C LYS A 93 8.88 2.69 8.41
N MET A 94 8.93 2.66 9.74
CA MET A 94 7.83 2.24 10.61
C MET A 94 6.66 3.23 10.67
N GLU A 95 6.90 4.54 10.53
CA GLU A 95 5.81 5.54 10.56
C GLU A 95 4.98 5.48 9.27
N ILE A 96 5.63 5.16 8.16
CA ILE A 96 5.01 5.02 6.83
C ILE A 96 4.38 3.62 6.69
N LEU A 97 5.12 2.56 7.03
CA LEU A 97 4.61 1.18 6.97
C LEU A 97 3.45 0.95 7.93
N GLY A 98 3.50 1.54 9.14
CA GLY A 98 2.51 1.25 10.18
C GLY A 98 1.07 1.47 9.72
N ASP A 99 0.84 2.47 8.88
CA ASP A 99 -0.47 2.77 8.30
C ASP A 99 -0.90 1.70 7.27
N SER A 100 0.03 1.30 6.39
CA SER A 100 -0.21 0.27 5.37
C SER A 100 -0.32 -1.16 5.93
N VAL A 101 0.35 -1.47 7.06
CA VAL A 101 0.32 -2.80 7.69
C VAL A 101 -1.11 -3.14 8.14
N GLY A 102 -1.80 -2.19 8.77
CA GLY A 102 -3.16 -2.38 9.26
C GLY A 102 -4.16 -2.54 8.13
N ALA A 103 -4.11 -1.63 7.15
CA ALA A 103 -5.00 -1.67 5.98
C ALA A 103 -4.76 -2.93 5.12
N GLY A 104 -3.50 -3.20 4.78
CA GLY A 104 -3.11 -4.37 4.00
C GLY A 104 -3.50 -5.69 4.66
N ALA A 105 -3.40 -5.79 5.99
CA ALA A 105 -3.80 -7.01 6.71
C ALA A 105 -5.31 -7.25 6.62
N ALA A 106 -6.11 -6.19 6.76
CA ALA A 106 -7.56 -6.28 6.61
C ALA A 106 -7.94 -6.69 5.18
N THR A 107 -7.39 -6.02 4.15
CA THR A 107 -7.66 -6.32 2.75
C THR A 107 -7.22 -7.73 2.36
N PHE A 108 -6.06 -8.17 2.86
CA PHE A 108 -5.55 -9.52 2.64
C PHE A 108 -6.51 -10.58 3.19
N VAL A 109 -6.92 -10.46 4.46
CA VAL A 109 -7.84 -11.41 5.10
C VAL A 109 -9.22 -11.37 4.42
N LEU A 110 -9.72 -10.18 4.07
CA LEU A 110 -10.98 -10.02 3.35
C LEU A 110 -10.96 -10.70 1.98
N ALA A 111 -9.93 -10.47 1.18
CA ALA A 111 -9.78 -11.10 -0.14
C ALA A 111 -9.61 -12.62 -0.01
N TRP A 112 -8.80 -13.07 0.94
CA TRP A 112 -8.52 -14.48 1.15
C TRP A 112 -9.76 -15.26 1.63
N VAL A 113 -10.40 -14.83 2.73
CA VAL A 113 -11.59 -15.50 3.28
C VAL A 113 -12.79 -15.35 2.35
N GLY A 114 -12.96 -14.17 1.74
CA GLY A 114 -14.03 -13.93 0.78
C GLY A 114 -13.94 -14.87 -0.42
N LEU A 115 -12.75 -15.00 -1.02
CA LEU A 115 -12.57 -15.88 -2.17
C LEU A 115 -12.61 -17.36 -1.80
N TYR A 116 -12.06 -17.73 -0.65
CA TYR A 116 -12.16 -19.10 -0.13
C TYR A 116 -13.63 -19.51 0.07
N THR A 117 -14.44 -18.62 0.66
CA THR A 117 -15.88 -18.87 0.85
C THR A 117 -16.62 -19.00 -0.47
N VAL A 118 -16.26 -18.21 -1.49
CA VAL A 118 -16.91 -18.29 -2.81
C VAL A 118 -16.54 -19.56 -3.56
N LEU A 119 -15.31 -20.06 -3.43
CA LEU A 119 -14.81 -21.22 -4.17
C LEU A 119 -15.11 -22.55 -3.49
N TYR A 120 -15.04 -22.58 -2.16
CA TYR A 120 -15.10 -23.81 -1.36
C TYR A 120 -16.32 -23.87 -0.41
N GLY A 121 -17.10 -22.79 -0.31
CA GLY A 121 -18.36 -22.75 0.45
C GLY A 121 -19.54 -23.19 -0.39
#